data_AF-A0A961VCS6-F1
#
_entry.id   AF-A0A961VCS6-F1
#
_cell.length_a   1.000
_cell.length_b   1.000
_cell.length_c   1.000
_cell.angle_alpha   90.00
_cell.angle_beta   90.00
_cell.angle_gamma   90.00
#
_symmetry.space_group_name_H-M   'P 1'
#
loop_
_entity.id
_entity.type
_entity.pdbx_description
1 polymer ?
#
loop_
_entity_poly.entity_id
_entity_poly.type
_entity_poly.pdbx_seq_one_letter_code
_entity_poly.pdbx_strand_id
1 'polypeptide(L)'
;CGRCHIACEDTSHQAIMKEKDGARHFEVMDEECVGCNLCVTVCPVTDCITMVPMAPGTVDPRTGATVSADYANWTTHPNNPMAVPMENEPAE
;
A
#
# COMPACT_ATOMS: atom_id res chain seq x y z
N CYS A 1 -4.05 -15.33 7.80
CA CYS A 1 -4.54 -15.21 9.20
C CYS A 1 -5.42 -13.97 9.44
N GLY A 2 -5.39 -12.95 8.56
CA GLY A 2 -6.20 -11.72 8.69
C GLY A 2 -5.49 -10.53 9.33
N ARG A 3 -4.25 -10.70 9.82
CA ARG A 3 -3.44 -9.60 10.36
C ARG A 3 -3.17 -8.48 9.36
N CYS A 4 -2.97 -8.83 8.09
CA CYS A 4 -2.79 -7.86 7.01
C CYS A 4 -4.00 -6.93 6.87
N HIS A 5 -5.21 -7.48 6.84
CA HIS A 5 -6.45 -6.72 6.81
C HIS A 5 -6.60 -5.82 8.04
N ILE A 6 -6.44 -6.38 9.25
CA ILE A 6 -6.54 -5.60 10.50
C ILE A 6 -5.56 -4.43 10.51
N ALA A 7 -4.30 -4.67 10.15
CA ALA A 7 -3.31 -3.60 10.11
C ALA A 7 -3.67 -2.50 9.11
N CYS A 8 -4.17 -2.86 7.92
CA CYS A 8 -4.56 -1.90 6.91
C CYS A 8 -5.81 -1.08 7.30
N GLU A 9 -6.75 -1.70 8.01
CA GLU A 9 -7.92 -1.04 8.60
C GLU A 9 -7.54 -0.06 9.72
N ASP A 10 -6.75 -0.53 10.69
CA ASP A 10 -6.37 0.25 11.87
C ASP A 10 -5.42 1.41 11.54
N THR A 11 -4.69 1.35 10.42
CA THR A 11 -3.84 2.45 9.91
C THR A 11 -4.50 3.29 8.82
N SER A 12 -5.83 3.27 8.71
CA SER A 12 -6.61 4.20 7.87
C SER A 12 -6.51 4.03 6.34
N HIS A 13 -6.00 2.91 5.81
CA HIS A 13 -5.84 2.73 4.35
C HIS A 13 -6.88 1.81 3.70
N GLN A 14 -7.48 0.87 4.45
CA GLN A 14 -8.61 0.02 4.01
C GLN A 14 -8.43 -0.71 2.65
N ALA A 15 -7.20 -0.97 2.22
CA ALA A 15 -6.88 -1.50 0.90
C ALA A 15 -6.82 -3.04 0.82
N ILE A 16 -7.38 -3.76 1.79
CA ILE A 16 -7.36 -5.25 1.81
C ILE A 16 -8.75 -5.79 2.10
N MET A 17 -9.32 -6.56 1.18
CA MET A 17 -10.61 -7.24 1.37
C MET A 17 -10.49 -8.37 2.40
N LYS A 18 -11.60 -8.71 3.09
CA LYS A 18 -11.68 -9.84 4.06
C LYS A 18 -12.57 -10.99 3.63
N GLU A 19 -13.22 -10.85 2.47
CA GLU A 19 -14.16 -11.81 1.91
C GLU A 19 -14.09 -11.76 0.38
N LYS A 20 -14.28 -12.91 -0.26
CA LYS A 20 -14.48 -13.07 -1.70
C LYS A 20 -15.44 -14.24 -1.91
N ASP A 21 -16.47 -14.03 -2.74
CA ASP A 21 -17.50 -15.04 -3.04
C ASP A 21 -18.17 -15.65 -1.79
N GLY A 22 -18.44 -14.83 -0.76
CA GLY A 22 -19.07 -15.27 0.49
C GLY A 22 -18.16 -16.09 1.40
N ALA A 23 -16.87 -16.23 1.05
CA ALA A 23 -15.87 -16.97 1.81
C ALA A 23 -14.76 -16.04 2.30
N ARG A 24 -14.20 -16.39 3.46
CA ARG A 24 -13.08 -15.64 4.04
C ARG A 24 -11.87 -15.67 3.10
N HIS A 25 -11.47 -14.50 2.63
CA HIS A 25 -10.38 -14.31 1.66
C HIS A 25 -9.67 -12.98 1.96
N PHE A 26 -8.35 -12.91 1.74
CA PHE A 26 -7.62 -11.66 1.93
C PHE A 26 -6.87 -11.31 0.66
N GLU A 27 -7.22 -10.18 0.06
CA GLU A 27 -6.71 -9.73 -1.23
C GLU A 27 -6.47 -8.22 -1.15
N VAL A 28 -5.31 -7.79 -1.63
CA VAL A 28 -4.98 -6.37 -1.74
C VAL A 28 -5.79 -5.81 -2.91
N MET A 29 -6.45 -4.67 -2.70
CA MET A 29 -7.04 -3.87 -3.76
C MET A 29 -5.96 -2.91 -4.24
N ASP A 30 -5.30 -3.25 -5.36
CA ASP A 30 -4.10 -2.54 -5.82
C ASP A 30 -4.37 -1.05 -6.04
N GLU A 31 -5.56 -0.68 -6.50
CA GLU A 31 -5.99 0.70 -6.76
C GLU A 31 -6.09 1.55 -5.48
N GLU A 32 -6.34 0.94 -4.33
CA GLU A 32 -6.46 1.63 -3.03
C GLU A 32 -5.16 1.57 -2.21
N CYS A 33 -4.20 0.73 -2.59
CA CYS A 33 -3.01 0.44 -1.81
C CYS A 33 -1.94 1.54 -1.87
N VAL A 34 -1.66 2.21 -0.75
CA VAL A 34 -0.63 3.28 -0.67
C VAL A 34 0.82 2.78 -0.61
N GLY A 35 1.05 1.46 -0.55
CA GLY A 35 2.39 0.88 -0.51
C GLY A 35 3.17 1.06 0.81
N CYS A 36 2.49 1.14 1.96
CA CYS A 36 3.12 1.40 3.26
C CYS A 36 3.92 0.23 3.88
N ASN A 37 3.88 -0.97 3.27
CA ASN A 37 4.62 -2.17 3.71
C ASN A 37 4.23 -2.78 5.08
N LEU A 38 3.23 -2.21 5.78
CA LEU A 38 2.84 -2.72 7.09
C LEU A 38 2.23 -4.12 7.03
N CYS A 39 1.40 -4.41 6.00
CA CYS A 39 0.74 -5.71 5.84
C CYS A 39 1.72 -6.88 5.67
N VAL A 40 2.83 -6.67 4.96
CA VAL A 40 3.92 -7.64 4.81
C VAL A 40 4.63 -7.84 6.14
N THR A 41 4.95 -6.75 6.83
CA THR A 41 5.66 -6.76 8.12
C THR A 41 4.91 -7.53 9.21
N VAL A 42 3.58 -7.40 9.28
CA VAL A 42 2.77 -8.09 10.31
C VAL A 42 2.40 -9.53 9.95
N CYS A 43 2.64 -9.96 8.71
CA CYS A 43 2.25 -11.28 8.23
C CYS A 43 3.13 -12.35 8.91
N PRO A 44 2.56 -13.35 9.61
CA PRO A 44 3.35 -14.37 10.29
C PRO A 44 3.87 -15.46 9.34
N VAL A 45 3.51 -15.40 8.06
CA VAL A 45 3.92 -16.38 7.05
C VAL A 45 4.88 -15.68 6.10
N THR A 46 6.12 -16.15 6.06
CA THR A 46 7.17 -15.68 5.15
C THR A 46 6.69 -15.79 3.71
N ASP A 47 6.99 -14.76 2.90
CA ASP A 47 6.69 -14.68 1.47
C ASP A 47 5.19 -14.83 1.10
N CYS A 48 4.28 -14.67 2.07
CA CYS A 48 2.84 -14.71 1.81
C CYS A 48 2.34 -13.46 1.08
N ILE A 49 3.01 -12.32 1.24
CA ILE A 49 2.69 -11.04 0.61
C ILE A 49 4.00 -10.48 0.08
N THR A 50 4.02 -10.01 -1.17
CA THR A 50 5.21 -9.45 -1.82
C THR A 50 4.96 -8.00 -2.23
N MET A 51 5.94 -7.13 -2.00
CA MET A 51 5.93 -5.77 -2.53
C MET A 51 6.53 -5.76 -3.93
N VAL A 52 5.84 -5.16 -4.90
CA VAL A 52 6.34 -5.00 -6.27
C VAL A 52 6.61 -3.52 -6.52
N PRO A 53 7.87 -3.12 -6.76
CA PRO A 53 8.20 -1.73 -7.06
C PRO A 53 7.68 -1.33 -8.44
N MET A 54 7.18 -0.10 -8.56
CA MET A 54 6.80 0.48 -9.86
C MET A 54 8.01 1.12 -10.52
N ALA A 55 8.20 0.87 -11.82
CA ALA A 55 9.32 1.44 -12.55
C ALA A 55 9.08 2.93 -12.90
N PRO A 56 10.11 3.79 -12.82
CA PRO A 56 10.00 5.16 -13.31
C PRO A 56 9.51 5.22 -14.76
N GLY A 57 8.62 6.17 -15.06
CA GLY A 57 8.00 6.32 -16.38
C GLY A 57 6.78 5.44 -16.64
N THR A 58 6.42 4.52 -15.74
CA THR A 58 5.14 3.80 -15.80
C THR A 58 4.00 4.65 -15.24
N VAL A 59 2.76 4.34 -15.62
CA VAL A 59 1.56 4.96 -15.04
C VAL A 59 1.17 4.20 -13.78
N ASP A 60 1.05 4.91 -12.67
CA ASP A 60 0.53 4.38 -11.42
C ASP A 60 -1.00 4.21 -11.52
N PRO A 61 -1.54 2.97 -11.46
CA PRO A 61 -2.98 2.75 -11.58
C PRO A 61 -3.79 3.36 -10.42
N ARG A 62 -3.14 3.63 -9.29
CA ARG A 62 -3.76 4.19 -8.08
C ARG A 62 -4.06 5.68 -8.19
N THR A 63 -3.24 6.38 -8.96
CA THR A 63 -3.26 7.85 -9.05
C THR A 63 -3.43 8.37 -10.48
N GLY A 64 -3.19 7.53 -11.49
CA GLY A 64 -3.11 7.93 -12.89
C GLY A 64 -1.85 8.74 -13.24
N ALA A 65 -0.97 9.01 -12.28
CA ALA A 65 0.25 9.78 -12.50
C ALA A 65 1.39 8.92 -13.05
N THR A 66 2.34 9.56 -13.73
CA THR A 66 3.59 8.88 -14.12
C THR A 66 4.51 8.78 -12.92
N VAL A 67 5.04 7.59 -12.66
CA VAL A 67 5.99 7.33 -11.56
C VAL A 67 7.29 8.09 -11.80
N SER A 68 7.68 8.94 -10.84
CA SER A 68 8.97 9.66 -10.89
C SER A 68 10.15 8.72 -10.64
N ALA A 69 11.34 9.12 -11.09
CA ALA A 69 12.60 8.49 -10.70
C ALA A 69 13.10 8.97 -9.32
N ASP A 70 12.52 10.06 -8.81
CA ASP A 70 12.82 10.57 -7.49
C ASP A 70 12.32 9.62 -6.40
N TYR A 71 12.97 9.64 -5.24
CA TYR A 71 12.51 8.89 -4.09
C TYR A 71 11.13 9.37 -3.62
N ALA A 72 10.25 8.42 -3.32
CA ALA A 72 8.96 8.65 -2.70
C ALA A 72 8.54 7.41 -1.91
N ASN A 73 7.68 7.59 -0.92
CA ASN A 73 7.08 6.49 -0.17
C ASN A 73 5.60 6.79 0.17
N TRP A 74 5.00 5.93 0.99
CA TRP A 74 3.59 6.04 1.38
C TRP A 74 3.22 7.39 2.03
N THR A 75 4.16 8.10 2.65
CA THR A 75 3.92 9.41 3.29
C THR A 75 3.62 10.51 2.29
N THR A 76 3.98 10.33 1.01
CA THR A 76 3.72 11.30 -0.06
C THR A 76 2.68 10.79 -1.07
N HIS A 77 2.17 9.57 -0.87
CA HIS A 77 1.20 8.94 -1.77
C HIS A 77 -0.16 9.65 -1.73
N PRO A 78 -0.77 10.02 -2.87
CA PRO A 78 -2.05 10.76 -2.90
C PRO A 78 -3.22 10.09 -2.16
N ASN A 79 -3.28 8.75 -2.16
CA ASN A 79 -4.34 8.00 -1.46
C ASN A 79 -4.09 7.87 0.05
N ASN A 80 -2.98 8.38 0.59
CA ASN A 80 -2.74 8.40 2.03
C ASN A 80 -3.43 9.63 2.66
N PRO A 81 -4.39 9.47 3.60
CA PRO A 81 -5.07 10.60 4.24
C PRO A 81 -4.14 11.54 5.02
N MET A 82 -2.97 11.03 5.42
CA MET A 82 -1.93 11.77 6.14
C MET A 82 -0.76 12.16 5.21
N ALA A 83 -0.99 12.23 3.90
CA ALA A 83 0.06 12.56 2.95
C ALA A 83 0.67 13.94 3.25
N VAL A 84 2.00 14.03 3.21
CA VAL A 84 2.76 15.28 3.31
C VAL A 84 3.37 15.64 1.95
N PRO A 85 3.63 16.93 1.68
CA PRO A 85 4.40 17.32 0.50
C PRO A 85 5.80 16.71 0.53
N MET A 86 6.33 16.27 -0.62
CA MET A 86 7.67 15.66 -0.74
C MET A 86 8.80 16.51 -0.12
N GLU A 87 8.69 17.85 -0.17
CA GLU A 87 9.65 18.79 0.43
C GLU A 87 9.76 18.68 1.96
N ASN A 88 8.78 18.03 2.61
CA ASN A 88 8.70 17.86 4.06
C ASN A 88 8.99 16.42 4.51
N GLU A 89 9.45 15.53 3.62
CA GLU A 89 9.85 14.18 4.03
C GLU A 89 11.15 14.22 4.88
N PRO A 90 11.18 13.57 6.06
CA PRO A 90 12.42 13.34 6.76
C PRO A 90 13.29 12.37 5.94
N ALA A 91 14.53 12.77 5.67
CA ALA A 91 15.52 11.90 5.06
C ALA A 91 15.93 10.82 6.06
N GLU A 92 15.21 9.70 6.08
CA GLU A 92 15.63 8.46 6.76
C GLU A 92 15.82 7.33 5.75
#